data_AF-A0A3P9K8F3-F1
#
_entry.id   AF-A0A3P9K8F3-F1
#
_cell.length_a   1.000
_cell.length_b   1.000
_cell.length_c   1.000
_cell.angle_alpha   90.00
_cell.angle_beta   90.00
_cell.angle_gamma   90.00
#
_symmetry.space_group_name_H-M   'P 1'
#
loop_
_entity.id
_entity.type
_entity.pdbx_description
1 polymer ?
#
loop_
_entity_poly.entity_id
_entity_poly.type
_entity_poly.pdbx_seq_one_letter_code
_entity_poly.pdbx_strand_id
1 'polypeptide(L)'
;MYFFPPQSQSSFWFITILKRLARPGSSEYLRLVSLFPIQAFLTYANSVQVGARMGIHECKHQFAWEKWNCPEKTLQLSTHIATKETSFLHAISAAGVMYTLTKNCSMGDFENCGCDDSRIGQAGGKGWIWGGCSDNVEFGEKISKHFVDALEGGHDSRAAVNLHNNEAGRLAVKATMRKACKCHGVSGSCSIQTCWMQLADFREVGNYLKMKHQRAMKLELDKKPAKAGNSAVNRGIIAHTLRRIAKTELIYLEDSPNYCVKNQSLGVQGTEGRECTKGDKNFSQKEKKSCRSLCNECGFRVVQKRVEVVSSCNCKFHWCCTVRCEKCMQVVTKYYCARREGGKRHNNKTKRRDRAQKH
;
A
#
# COMPACT_ATOMS: atom_id res chain seq x y z
N MET A 1 -9.24 0.94 -17.08
CA MET A 1 -9.02 -0.41 -16.54
C MET A 1 -10.12 -0.65 -15.53
N TYR A 2 -11.17 -1.37 -15.92
CA TYR A 2 -12.39 -1.53 -15.13
C TYR A 2 -12.12 -2.48 -13.96
N PHE A 3 -12.28 -1.96 -12.74
CA PHE A 3 -12.29 -2.75 -11.51
C PHE A 3 -13.66 -3.41 -11.38
N PHE A 4 -13.77 -4.67 -11.78
CA PHE A 4 -14.92 -5.51 -11.39
C PHE A 4 -14.39 -6.65 -10.51
N PRO A 5 -14.80 -6.74 -9.23
CA PRO A 5 -14.54 -7.92 -8.43
C PRO A 5 -15.45 -9.08 -8.91
N PRO A 6 -15.00 -10.33 -8.82
CA PRO A 6 -15.89 -11.47 -9.01
C PRO A 6 -16.89 -11.55 -7.86
N GLN A 7 -18.17 -11.74 -8.19
CA GLN A 7 -19.25 -11.96 -7.23
C GLN A 7 -18.89 -13.11 -6.28
N SER A 8 -18.72 -12.85 -4.98
CA SER A 8 -18.76 -13.93 -3.99
C SER A 8 -19.36 -13.54 -2.64
N GLN A 9 -20.40 -14.29 -2.29
CA GLN A 9 -20.83 -14.74 -0.96
C GLN A 9 -21.29 -13.76 0.14
N SER A 10 -21.41 -12.45 -0.10
CA SER A 10 -22.15 -11.57 0.83
C SER A 10 -23.69 -11.67 0.68
N SER A 11 -24.17 -12.44 -0.30
CA SER A 11 -25.56 -12.49 -0.74
C SER A 11 -26.53 -13.11 0.26
N PHE A 12 -26.10 -13.98 1.18
CA PHE A 12 -27.03 -14.79 1.97
C PHE A 12 -27.78 -14.02 3.07
N TRP A 13 -27.14 -13.03 3.71
CA TRP A 13 -27.81 -12.19 4.71
C TRP A 13 -28.77 -11.19 4.06
N PHE A 14 -28.37 -10.61 2.93
CA PHE A 14 -29.21 -9.70 2.14
C PHE A 14 -30.45 -10.40 1.57
N ILE A 15 -30.32 -11.62 1.05
CA ILE A 15 -31.45 -12.43 0.54
C ILE A 15 -32.49 -12.68 1.64
N THR A 16 -32.07 -12.81 2.89
CA THR A 16 -32.98 -13.10 4.02
C THR A 16 -33.81 -11.87 4.42
N ILE A 17 -33.25 -10.66 4.28
CA ILE A 17 -33.95 -9.39 4.52
C ILE A 17 -34.84 -9.03 3.30
N LEU A 18 -34.35 -9.24 2.08
CA LEU A 18 -35.09 -9.02 0.83
C LEU A 18 -36.34 -9.91 0.71
N LYS A 19 -36.27 -11.16 1.17
CA LYS A 19 -37.42 -12.07 1.27
C LYS A 19 -38.52 -11.59 2.22
N ARG A 20 -38.22 -10.66 3.14
CA ARG A 20 -39.20 -10.04 4.04
C ARG A 20 -39.83 -8.76 3.47
N LEU A 21 -39.16 -8.12 2.50
CA LEU A 21 -39.58 -6.84 1.92
C LEU A 21 -40.25 -6.98 0.55
N ALA A 22 -39.94 -8.02 -0.22
CA ALA A 22 -40.57 -8.28 -1.53
C ALA A 22 -40.59 -9.78 -1.86
N ARG A 23 -41.60 -10.23 -2.62
CA ARG A 23 -41.70 -11.63 -3.06
C ARG A 23 -40.56 -11.99 -4.04
N PRO A 24 -39.90 -13.15 -3.89
CA PRO A 24 -38.88 -13.60 -4.82
C PRO A 24 -39.41 -13.63 -6.26
N GLY A 25 -38.76 -12.91 -7.18
CA GLY A 25 -39.13 -12.86 -8.60
C GLY A 25 -40.03 -11.69 -9.02
N SER A 26 -40.44 -10.79 -8.12
CA SER A 26 -41.14 -9.55 -8.51
C SER A 26 -40.18 -8.53 -9.13
N SER A 27 -40.71 -7.59 -9.95
CA SER A 27 -39.94 -6.47 -10.51
C SER A 27 -39.26 -5.63 -9.42
N GLU A 28 -39.91 -5.50 -8.27
CA GLU A 28 -39.43 -4.79 -7.08
C GLU A 28 -38.29 -5.56 -6.36
N TYR A 29 -38.37 -6.89 -6.29
CA TYR A 29 -37.29 -7.75 -5.79
C TYR A 29 -36.05 -7.69 -6.70
N LEU A 30 -36.24 -7.72 -8.02
CA LEU A 30 -35.15 -7.59 -9.00
C LEU A 30 -34.49 -6.20 -8.94
N ARG A 31 -35.25 -5.12 -8.71
CA ARG A 31 -34.71 -3.77 -8.47
C ARG A 31 -33.91 -3.69 -7.16
N LEU A 32 -34.44 -4.19 -6.05
CA LEU A 32 -33.78 -4.09 -4.74
C LEU A 32 -32.48 -4.95 -4.64
N VAL A 33 -32.44 -6.12 -5.30
CA VAL A 33 -31.24 -6.98 -5.37
C VAL A 33 -30.15 -6.38 -6.26
N SER A 34 -30.52 -5.61 -7.29
CA SER A 34 -29.57 -4.99 -8.23
C SER A 34 -29.07 -3.60 -7.80
N LEU A 35 -29.81 -2.86 -6.97
CA LEU A 35 -29.49 -1.46 -6.66
C LEU A 35 -28.48 -1.28 -5.51
N PHE A 36 -28.54 -2.07 -4.43
CA PHE A 36 -27.76 -1.77 -3.21
C PHE A 36 -26.23 -2.00 -3.31
N PRO A 37 -25.74 -3.14 -3.84
CA PRO A 37 -24.30 -3.35 -4.00
C PRO A 37 -23.71 -2.49 -5.12
N ILE A 38 -24.48 -2.21 -6.17
CA ILE A 38 -24.01 -1.49 -7.36
C ILE A 38 -23.93 0.01 -7.11
N GLN A 39 -24.89 0.59 -6.38
CA GLN A 39 -24.91 2.04 -6.15
C GLN A 39 -23.82 2.49 -5.18
N ALA A 40 -23.62 1.79 -4.06
CA ALA A 40 -22.49 2.06 -3.16
C ALA A 40 -21.13 1.79 -3.85
N PHE A 41 -21.04 0.78 -4.72
CA PHE A 41 -19.83 0.52 -5.49
C PHE A 41 -19.53 1.65 -6.48
N LEU A 42 -20.53 2.13 -7.22
CA LEU A 42 -20.37 3.23 -8.18
C LEU A 42 -20.00 4.56 -7.51
N THR A 43 -20.63 4.92 -6.39
CA THR A 43 -20.36 6.20 -5.70
C THR A 43 -18.92 6.32 -5.22
N TYR A 44 -18.34 5.24 -4.68
CA TYR A 44 -17.02 5.30 -4.04
C TYR A 44 -15.88 4.78 -4.91
N ALA A 45 -16.15 4.11 -6.04
CA ALA A 45 -15.13 3.47 -6.88
C ALA A 45 -13.99 4.40 -7.31
N ASN A 46 -14.30 5.65 -7.68
CA ASN A 46 -13.27 6.60 -8.10
C ASN A 46 -12.32 6.95 -6.93
N SER A 47 -12.86 7.30 -5.76
CA SER A 47 -12.06 7.59 -4.56
C SER A 47 -11.27 6.37 -4.09
N VAL A 48 -11.81 5.15 -4.24
CA VAL A 48 -11.07 3.91 -3.99
C VAL A 48 -9.90 3.78 -4.94
N GLN A 49 -10.08 4.03 -6.24
CA GLN A 49 -8.99 3.98 -7.22
C GLN A 49 -7.90 5.02 -6.91
N VAL A 50 -8.29 6.24 -6.56
CA VAL A 50 -7.37 7.32 -6.14
C VAL A 50 -6.61 6.91 -4.88
N GLY A 51 -7.30 6.35 -3.88
CA GLY A 51 -6.66 5.90 -2.64
C GLY A 51 -5.72 4.71 -2.83
N ALA A 52 -6.06 3.75 -3.69
CA ALA A 52 -5.15 2.67 -4.05
C ALA A 52 -3.88 3.22 -4.72
N ARG A 53 -4.02 4.18 -5.66
CA ARG A 53 -2.87 4.84 -6.29
C ARG A 53 -2.02 5.63 -5.29
N MET A 54 -2.64 6.30 -4.34
CA MET A 54 -1.94 7.00 -3.25
C MET A 54 -1.09 6.02 -2.44
N GLY A 55 -1.63 4.85 -2.09
CA GLY A 55 -0.90 3.76 -1.43
C GLY A 55 0.31 3.27 -2.24
N ILE A 56 0.14 3.06 -3.55
CA ILE A 56 1.24 2.65 -4.44
C ILE A 56 2.32 3.73 -4.57
N HIS A 57 1.92 5.00 -4.65
CA HIS A 57 2.87 6.11 -4.72
C HIS A 57 3.74 6.18 -3.45
N GLU A 58 3.11 6.04 -2.28
CA GLU A 58 3.85 6.00 -1.01
C GLU A 58 4.71 4.74 -0.89
N CYS A 59 4.25 3.60 -1.39
CA CYS A 59 5.05 2.37 -1.46
C CYS A 59 6.34 2.57 -2.28
N LYS A 60 6.23 3.17 -3.48
CA LYS A 60 7.39 3.52 -4.30
C LYS A 60 8.33 4.47 -3.57
N HIS A 61 7.79 5.45 -2.84
CA HIS A 61 8.58 6.36 -2.03
C HIS A 61 9.36 5.63 -0.93
N GLN A 62 8.70 4.78 -0.13
CA GLN A 62 9.32 4.05 0.98
C GLN A 62 10.40 3.05 0.55
N PHE A 63 10.32 2.55 -0.68
CA PHE A 63 11.21 1.53 -1.24
C PHE A 63 12.11 2.02 -2.38
N ALA A 64 12.15 3.33 -2.65
CA ALA A 64 12.88 3.92 -3.79
C ALA A 64 14.35 3.46 -3.88
N TRP A 65 14.99 3.29 -2.73
CA TRP A 65 16.41 2.96 -2.59
C TRP A 65 16.69 1.51 -2.12
N GLU A 66 15.68 0.66 -2.10
CA GLU A 66 15.81 -0.76 -1.73
C GLU A 66 15.76 -1.65 -2.98
N LYS A 67 16.27 -2.90 -2.94
CA LYS A 67 16.39 -3.79 -4.11
C LYS A 67 15.04 -4.06 -4.77
N TRP A 68 13.99 -4.24 -3.98
CA TRP A 68 12.59 -4.17 -4.42
C TRP A 68 12.08 -2.73 -4.25
N ASN A 69 11.55 -2.13 -5.31
CA ASN A 69 11.18 -0.71 -5.38
C ASN A 69 9.68 -0.48 -5.63
N CYS A 70 8.83 -1.43 -5.20
CA CYS A 70 7.39 -1.40 -5.43
C CYS A 70 6.99 -1.25 -6.93
N PRO A 71 7.32 -2.23 -7.79
CA PRO A 71 7.04 -2.13 -9.22
C PRO A 71 5.54 -2.16 -9.51
N GLU A 72 5.10 -1.43 -10.54
CA GLU A 72 3.65 -1.22 -10.81
C GLU A 72 2.87 -2.52 -11.05
N LYS A 73 3.53 -3.53 -11.61
CA LYS A 73 2.91 -4.83 -11.90
C LYS A 73 2.71 -5.69 -10.65
N THR A 74 3.21 -5.28 -9.48
CA THR A 74 3.04 -6.07 -8.26
C THR A 74 1.58 -6.18 -7.85
N LEU A 75 0.72 -5.20 -8.13
CA LEU A 75 -0.71 -5.30 -7.77
C LEU A 75 -1.43 -6.47 -8.48
N GLN A 76 -1.00 -6.81 -9.70
CA GLN A 76 -1.55 -7.95 -10.47
C GLN A 76 -0.93 -9.29 -10.09
N LEU A 77 0.29 -9.29 -9.53
CA LEU A 77 1.05 -10.50 -9.20
C LEU A 77 1.06 -10.83 -7.70
N SER A 78 0.68 -9.87 -6.85
CA SER A 78 0.59 -10.00 -5.37
C SER A 78 -0.41 -11.08 -4.96
N THR A 79 -1.30 -11.48 -5.85
CA THR A 79 -2.23 -12.60 -5.67
C THR A 79 -1.52 -13.94 -5.51
N HIS A 80 -0.24 -14.07 -5.89
CA HIS A 80 0.45 -15.35 -5.94
C HIS A 80 1.60 -15.51 -4.92
N ILE A 81 2.19 -14.41 -4.45
CA ILE A 81 3.42 -14.45 -3.63
C ILE A 81 3.18 -13.75 -2.28
N ALA A 82 3.44 -14.46 -1.18
CA ALA A 82 3.17 -14.00 0.19
C ALA A 82 4.46 -13.61 0.93
N THR A 83 5.21 -12.66 0.37
CA THR A 83 6.50 -12.19 0.90
C THR A 83 6.36 -11.01 1.85
N LYS A 84 7.48 -10.66 2.50
CA LYS A 84 7.57 -9.49 3.37
C LYS A 84 7.23 -8.18 2.65
N GLU A 85 7.53 -8.06 1.36
CA GLU A 85 7.20 -6.88 0.56
C GLU A 85 5.71 -6.81 0.22
N THR A 86 5.07 -7.94 -0.08
CA THR A 86 3.63 -7.97 -0.37
C THR A 86 2.80 -7.70 0.88
N SER A 87 3.24 -8.09 2.07
CA SER A 87 2.56 -7.71 3.32
C SER A 87 2.46 -6.19 3.52
N PHE A 88 3.53 -5.46 3.20
CA PHE A 88 3.52 -3.99 3.20
C PHE A 88 2.60 -3.44 2.11
N LEU A 89 2.63 -4.02 0.91
CA LEU A 89 1.80 -3.58 -0.22
C LEU A 89 0.29 -3.67 0.08
N HIS A 90 -0.15 -4.78 0.67
CA HIS A 90 -1.54 -4.97 1.12
C HIS A 90 -1.93 -3.92 2.17
N ALA A 91 -1.07 -3.74 3.19
CA ALA A 91 -1.32 -2.76 4.25
C ALA A 91 -1.40 -1.31 3.73
N ILE A 92 -0.42 -0.85 2.94
CA ILE A 92 -0.39 0.54 2.45
C ILE A 92 -1.51 0.82 1.44
N SER A 93 -1.94 -0.19 0.67
CA SER A 93 -3.06 -0.05 -0.26
C SER A 93 -4.39 0.07 0.49
N ALA A 94 -4.64 -0.79 1.48
CA ALA A 94 -5.83 -0.70 2.33
C ALA A 94 -5.88 0.61 3.13
N ALA A 95 -4.73 1.07 3.62
CA ALA A 95 -4.56 2.35 4.29
C ALA A 95 -4.86 3.53 3.34
N GLY A 96 -4.34 3.52 2.12
CA GLY A 96 -4.56 4.59 1.13
C GLY A 96 -6.03 4.74 0.72
N VAL A 97 -6.73 3.61 0.56
CA VAL A 97 -8.18 3.60 0.30
C VAL A 97 -8.95 4.18 1.48
N MET A 98 -8.71 3.69 2.71
CA MET A 98 -9.36 4.20 3.91
C MET A 98 -9.09 5.70 4.12
N TYR A 99 -7.85 6.13 3.93
CA TYR A 99 -7.42 7.52 4.09
C TYR A 99 -8.18 8.44 3.15
N THR A 100 -8.21 8.10 1.86
CA THR A 100 -8.85 8.92 0.82
C THR A 100 -10.35 9.01 1.05
N LEU A 101 -11.01 7.89 1.36
CA LEU A 101 -12.45 7.87 1.62
C LEU A 101 -12.83 8.68 2.86
N THR A 102 -12.05 8.56 3.95
CA THR A 102 -12.23 9.36 5.17
C THR A 102 -12.07 10.85 4.85
N LYS A 103 -11.06 11.20 4.05
CA LYS A 103 -10.77 12.59 3.73
C LYS A 103 -11.86 13.22 2.88
N ASN A 104 -12.27 12.56 1.81
CA ASN A 104 -13.37 13.00 0.94
C ASN A 104 -14.68 13.15 1.72
N CYS A 105 -14.97 12.21 2.63
CA CYS A 105 -16.13 12.29 3.51
C CYS A 105 -16.12 13.57 4.36
N SER A 106 -14.98 13.87 4.97
CA SER A 106 -14.82 15.03 5.87
C SER A 106 -14.74 16.36 5.10
N MET A 107 -14.46 16.32 3.80
CA MET A 107 -14.51 17.46 2.88
C MET A 107 -15.92 17.73 2.32
N GLY A 108 -16.88 16.82 2.54
CA GLY A 108 -18.22 16.93 2.00
C GLY A 108 -18.36 16.46 0.55
N ASP A 109 -17.41 15.67 0.03
CA ASP A 109 -17.48 15.12 -1.33
C ASP A 109 -18.56 14.04 -1.50
N PHE A 110 -19.10 13.53 -0.38
CA PHE A 110 -20.13 12.49 -0.35
C PHE A 110 -21.34 12.96 0.44
N GLU A 111 -22.54 12.76 -0.11
CA GLU A 111 -23.80 13.17 0.54
C GLU A 111 -24.15 12.30 1.77
N ASN A 112 -23.73 11.03 1.76
CA ASN A 112 -24.17 10.02 2.74
C ASN A 112 -23.23 9.89 3.95
N CYS A 113 -22.28 10.81 4.12
CA CYS A 113 -21.38 10.80 5.27
C CYS A 113 -20.89 12.21 5.59
N GLY A 114 -20.31 12.38 6.77
CA GLY A 114 -19.73 13.64 7.20
C GLY A 114 -18.71 13.41 8.30
N CYS A 115 -18.40 14.47 9.04
CA CYS A 115 -17.48 14.46 10.17
C CYS A 115 -17.98 13.55 11.32
N ASP A 116 -17.07 13.14 12.20
CA ASP A 116 -17.42 12.53 13.49
C ASP A 116 -17.82 13.62 14.49
N ASP A 117 -19.14 13.79 14.65
CA ASP A 117 -19.72 14.80 15.52
C ASP A 117 -19.93 14.32 16.97
N SER A 118 -19.57 13.06 17.28
CA SER A 118 -19.90 12.39 18.55
C SER A 118 -19.41 13.09 19.81
N ARG A 119 -18.35 13.90 19.69
CA ARG A 119 -17.70 14.60 20.81
C ARG A 119 -17.90 16.10 20.80
N ILE A 120 -18.54 16.67 19.78
CA ILE A 120 -18.66 18.13 19.63
C ILE A 120 -19.32 18.76 20.88
N GLY A 121 -18.74 19.86 21.34
CA GLY A 121 -19.21 20.62 22.52
C GLY A 121 -18.75 20.06 23.86
N GLN A 122 -18.19 18.85 23.91
CA GLN A 122 -17.68 18.26 25.15
C GLN A 122 -16.36 18.91 25.57
N ALA A 123 -16.14 19.04 26.89
CA ALA A 123 -14.85 19.50 27.41
C ALA A 123 -13.76 18.44 27.14
N GLY A 124 -12.70 18.84 26.45
CA GLY A 124 -11.56 17.96 26.16
C GLY A 124 -10.49 17.97 27.27
N GLY A 125 -10.54 18.96 28.14
CA GLY A 125 -9.60 19.17 29.24
C GLY A 125 -9.55 20.65 29.62
N LYS A 126 -8.59 21.03 30.47
CA LYS A 126 -8.44 22.43 30.89
C LYS A 126 -8.11 23.32 29.68
N GLY A 127 -8.95 24.32 29.43
CA GLY A 127 -8.74 25.34 28.39
C GLY A 127 -9.03 24.90 26.95
N TRP A 128 -9.71 23.77 26.73
CA TRP A 128 -10.11 23.38 25.38
C TRP A 128 -11.36 22.51 25.30
N ILE A 129 -12.08 22.66 24.18
CA ILE A 129 -13.32 21.93 23.88
C ILE A 129 -13.20 21.18 22.56
N TRP A 130 -13.96 20.09 22.44
CA TRP A 130 -14.14 19.39 21.17
C TRP A 130 -15.05 20.19 20.24
N GLY A 131 -14.68 20.29 18.97
CA GLY A 131 -15.48 20.96 17.94
C GLY A 131 -14.81 20.84 16.58
N GLY A 132 -15.22 21.64 15.60
CA GLY A 132 -14.71 21.52 14.24
C GLY A 132 -15.17 20.23 13.56
N CYS A 133 -14.43 19.76 12.55
CA CYS A 133 -14.72 18.53 11.82
C CYS A 133 -13.68 17.47 12.19
N SER A 134 -14.08 16.48 13.00
CA SER A 134 -13.22 15.30 13.22
C SER A 134 -13.37 14.34 12.05
N ASP A 135 -12.25 13.85 11.52
CA ASP A 135 -12.25 12.96 10.36
C ASP A 135 -12.95 11.61 10.70
N ASN A 136 -13.96 11.21 9.93
CA ASN A 136 -14.76 10.00 10.18
C ASN A 136 -14.07 8.72 9.68
N VAL A 137 -13.10 8.24 10.46
CA VAL A 137 -12.29 7.05 10.11
C VAL A 137 -13.09 5.75 10.10
N GLU A 138 -14.18 5.64 10.85
CA GLU A 138 -15.03 4.44 10.85
C GLU A 138 -15.72 4.26 9.49
N PHE A 139 -16.18 5.36 8.88
CA PHE A 139 -16.70 5.34 7.51
C PHE A 139 -15.65 4.85 6.51
N GLY A 140 -14.46 5.47 6.51
CA GLY A 140 -13.40 5.10 5.57
C GLY A 140 -12.92 3.66 5.76
N GLU A 141 -12.86 3.17 7.00
CA GLU A 141 -12.51 1.78 7.30
C GLU A 141 -13.55 0.81 6.74
N LYS A 142 -14.84 1.07 6.98
CA LYS A 142 -15.95 0.24 6.51
C LYS A 142 -15.93 0.08 5.00
N ILE A 143 -15.80 1.18 4.26
CA ILE A 143 -15.78 1.14 2.81
C ILE A 143 -14.47 0.51 2.28
N SER A 144 -13.31 0.80 2.91
CA SER A 144 -12.05 0.13 2.57
C SER A 144 -12.15 -1.40 2.71
N LYS A 145 -12.78 -1.91 3.77
CA LYS A 145 -13.07 -3.35 3.93
C LYS A 145 -13.92 -3.88 2.77
N HIS A 146 -15.01 -3.20 2.42
CA HIS A 146 -15.88 -3.65 1.33
C HIS A 146 -15.21 -3.75 -0.05
N PHE A 147 -14.23 -2.89 -0.34
CA PHE A 147 -13.55 -2.90 -1.63
C PHE A 147 -12.28 -3.73 -1.64
N VAL A 148 -11.41 -3.53 -0.64
CA VAL A 148 -10.06 -4.13 -0.63
C VAL A 148 -10.12 -5.58 -0.16
N ASP A 149 -10.91 -5.88 0.88
CA ASP A 149 -11.00 -7.25 1.39
C ASP A 149 -11.84 -8.14 0.47
N ALA A 150 -12.74 -7.57 -0.34
CA ALA A 150 -13.49 -8.31 -1.36
C ALA A 150 -12.62 -8.86 -2.49
N LEU A 151 -11.40 -8.33 -2.68
CA LEU A 151 -10.41 -8.89 -3.61
C LEU A 151 -9.79 -10.18 -3.07
N GLU A 152 -9.82 -10.39 -1.76
CA GLU A 152 -9.28 -11.58 -1.09
C GLU A 152 -10.34 -12.71 -1.02
N GLY A 153 -10.90 -13.09 -2.18
CA GLY A 153 -11.95 -14.11 -2.28
C GLY A 153 -11.51 -15.55 -1.97
N GLY A 154 -10.21 -15.78 -1.80
CA GLY A 154 -9.64 -17.08 -1.45
C GLY A 154 -10.03 -17.54 -0.04
N HIS A 155 -10.00 -18.86 0.18
CA HIS A 155 -10.15 -19.46 1.51
C HIS A 155 -8.85 -20.14 1.97
N ASP A 156 -7.73 -19.78 1.36
CA ASP A 156 -6.40 -20.29 1.67
C ASP A 156 -5.71 -19.46 2.77
N SER A 157 -4.55 -19.94 3.22
CA SER A 157 -3.72 -19.24 4.22
C SER A 157 -3.28 -17.86 3.75
N ARG A 158 -3.06 -17.70 2.43
CA ARG A 158 -2.67 -16.44 1.81
C ARG A 158 -3.75 -15.39 1.96
N ALA A 159 -5.00 -15.70 1.61
CA ALA A 159 -6.11 -14.75 1.78
C ALA A 159 -6.25 -14.31 3.24
N ALA A 160 -6.10 -15.22 4.20
CA ALA A 160 -6.14 -14.88 5.63
C ALA A 160 -5.01 -13.92 6.05
N VAL A 161 -3.80 -14.14 5.54
CA VAL A 161 -2.63 -13.26 5.76
C VAL A 161 -2.82 -11.89 5.10
N ASN A 162 -3.35 -11.84 3.88
CA ASN A 162 -3.63 -10.61 3.17
C ASN A 162 -4.68 -9.78 3.91
N LEU A 163 -5.78 -10.39 4.37
CA LEU A 163 -6.81 -9.74 5.18
C LEU A 163 -6.25 -9.18 6.49
N HIS A 164 -5.36 -9.91 7.17
CA HIS A 164 -4.66 -9.43 8.36
C HIS A 164 -3.82 -8.19 8.06
N ASN A 165 -3.05 -8.22 6.98
CA ASN A 165 -2.21 -7.09 6.57
C ASN A 165 -3.03 -5.88 6.12
N ASN A 166 -4.15 -6.08 5.43
CA ASN A 166 -5.09 -5.01 5.09
C ASN A 166 -5.61 -4.32 6.37
N GLU A 167 -5.97 -5.10 7.38
CA GLU A 167 -6.40 -4.57 8.68
C GLU A 167 -5.29 -3.80 9.40
N ALA A 168 -4.06 -4.32 9.40
CA ALA A 168 -2.90 -3.61 9.94
C ALA A 168 -2.70 -2.23 9.27
N GLY A 169 -2.94 -2.15 7.96
CA GLY A 169 -2.96 -0.90 7.20
C GLY A 169 -4.01 0.09 7.68
N ARG A 170 -5.26 -0.36 7.82
CA ARG A 170 -6.37 0.48 8.31
C ARG A 170 -6.14 0.95 9.75
N LEU A 171 -5.63 0.08 10.61
CA LEU A 171 -5.27 0.43 11.98
C LEU A 171 -4.09 1.41 12.03
N ALA A 172 -3.16 1.37 11.08
CA ALA A 172 -2.09 2.37 11.00
C ALA A 172 -2.65 3.79 10.73
N VAL A 173 -3.70 3.91 9.91
CA VAL A 173 -4.39 5.20 9.70
C VAL A 173 -4.98 5.71 11.01
N LYS A 174 -5.69 4.86 11.76
CA LYS A 174 -6.26 5.24 13.07
C LYS A 174 -5.17 5.58 14.10
N ALA A 175 -4.11 4.80 14.15
CA ALA A 175 -3.02 4.95 15.12
C ALA A 175 -2.17 6.21 14.91
N THR A 176 -2.15 6.75 13.70
CA THR A 176 -1.39 7.97 13.35
C THR A 176 -2.24 9.23 13.37
N MET A 177 -3.54 9.15 13.68
CA MET A 177 -4.38 10.34 13.81
C MET A 177 -3.84 11.29 14.87
N ARG A 178 -4.01 12.60 14.62
CA ARG A 178 -3.53 13.67 15.50
C ARG A 178 -4.66 14.57 15.93
N LYS A 179 -4.53 15.15 17.12
CA LYS A 179 -5.42 16.21 17.58
C LYS A 179 -4.94 17.53 16.97
N ALA A 180 -5.76 18.13 16.11
CA ALA A 180 -5.54 19.48 15.61
C ALA A 180 -6.36 20.47 16.45
N CYS A 181 -5.84 21.67 16.70
CA CYS A 181 -6.50 22.68 17.52
C CYS A 181 -6.42 24.06 16.87
N LYS A 182 -7.45 24.88 17.11
CA LYS A 182 -7.50 26.30 16.75
C LYS A 182 -7.66 27.13 18.02
N CYS A 183 -6.82 28.15 18.16
CA CYS A 183 -6.83 29.07 19.30
C CYS A 183 -7.80 30.23 19.06
N HIS A 184 -8.54 30.61 20.11
CA HIS A 184 -9.62 31.61 20.06
C HIS A 184 -9.48 32.73 21.11
N GLY A 185 -8.35 32.82 21.81
CA GLY A 185 -8.12 33.86 22.81
C GLY A 185 -7.84 35.24 22.20
N VAL A 186 -7.92 36.28 23.03
CA VAL A 186 -7.65 37.68 22.66
C VAL A 186 -6.28 37.77 21.97
N SER A 187 -6.21 38.50 20.86
CA SER A 187 -5.01 38.66 20.02
C SER A 187 -4.39 37.35 19.51
N GLY A 188 -5.20 36.29 19.34
CA GLY A 188 -4.74 34.98 18.84
C GLY A 188 -4.10 34.09 19.91
N SER A 189 -4.25 34.43 21.19
CA SER A 189 -3.77 33.59 22.30
C SER A 189 -4.53 32.25 22.39
N CYS A 190 -3.90 31.23 22.98
CA CYS A 190 -4.49 29.90 23.15
C CYS A 190 -5.11 29.68 24.54
N SER A 191 -5.66 30.73 25.16
CA SER A 191 -6.33 30.64 26.47
C SER A 191 -7.59 29.77 26.43
N ILE A 192 -8.28 29.78 25.29
CA ILE A 192 -9.30 28.82 24.92
C ILE A 192 -9.04 28.35 23.48
N GLN A 193 -9.17 27.05 23.24
CA GLN A 193 -9.00 26.46 21.92
C GLN A 193 -10.06 25.38 21.64
N THR A 194 -10.35 25.20 20.36
CA THR A 194 -11.24 24.15 19.87
C THR A 194 -10.40 23.12 19.12
N CYS A 195 -10.56 21.84 19.44
CA CYS A 195 -9.78 20.77 18.83
C CYS A 195 -10.67 19.70 18.17
N TRP A 196 -10.12 19.05 17.14
CA TRP A 196 -10.71 17.92 16.42
C TRP A 196 -9.66 16.84 16.16
N MET A 197 -10.11 15.62 15.90
CA MET A 197 -9.22 14.54 15.43
C MET A 197 -9.07 14.64 13.91
N GLN A 198 -7.83 14.66 13.44
CA GLN A 198 -7.50 14.76 12.02
C GLN A 198 -6.56 13.61 11.62
N LEU A 199 -6.72 13.12 10.39
CA LEU A 199 -5.73 12.28 9.74
C LEU A 199 -4.35 12.98 9.72
N ALA A 200 -3.30 12.21 9.99
CA ALA A 200 -1.93 12.67 9.74
C ALA A 200 -1.65 12.82 8.23
N ASP A 201 -0.48 13.34 7.88
CA ASP A 201 -0.02 13.25 6.51
C ASP A 201 0.16 11.77 6.12
N PHE A 202 -0.20 11.40 4.89
CA PHE A 202 -0.10 10.00 4.45
C PHE A 202 1.34 9.48 4.47
N ARG A 203 2.34 10.36 4.38
CA ARG A 203 3.76 10.02 4.60
C ARG A 203 4.01 9.46 6.00
N GLU A 204 3.34 9.97 7.03
CA GLU A 204 3.48 9.47 8.40
C GLU A 204 2.92 8.04 8.52
N VAL A 205 1.78 7.76 7.85
CA VAL A 205 1.22 6.41 7.73
C VAL A 205 2.21 5.47 7.03
N GLY A 206 2.78 5.91 5.91
CA GLY A 206 3.80 5.18 5.16
C GLY A 206 5.05 4.86 6.00
N ASN A 207 5.55 5.85 6.75
CA ASN A 207 6.68 5.68 7.66
C ASN A 207 6.34 4.68 8.79
N TYR A 208 5.15 4.79 9.39
CA TYR A 208 4.67 3.87 10.42
C TYR A 208 4.63 2.43 9.91
N LEU A 209 4.02 2.21 8.75
CA LEU A 209 3.95 0.89 8.12
C LEU A 209 5.33 0.39 7.69
N LYS A 210 6.26 1.27 7.32
CA LYS A 210 7.62 0.86 6.94
C LYS A 210 8.38 0.33 8.15
N MET A 211 8.19 0.91 9.34
CA MET A 211 8.71 0.37 10.59
C MET A 211 8.10 -1.00 10.91
N LYS A 212 6.78 -1.16 10.74
CA LYS A 212 6.10 -2.47 10.91
C LYS A 212 6.63 -3.51 9.93
N HIS A 213 6.86 -3.11 8.69
CA HIS A 213 7.45 -4.00 7.68
C HIS A 213 8.85 -4.44 8.07
N GLN A 214 9.72 -3.56 8.59
CA GLN A 214 11.08 -3.96 9.00
C GLN A 214 11.09 -5.10 10.01
N ARG A 215 10.12 -5.13 10.92
CA ARG A 215 9.95 -6.17 11.96
C ARG A 215 8.88 -7.23 11.65
N ALA A 216 8.37 -7.28 10.41
CA ALA A 216 7.33 -8.22 10.03
C ALA A 216 7.75 -9.67 10.32
N MET A 217 6.79 -10.50 10.73
CA MET A 217 7.04 -11.87 11.17
C MET A 217 6.68 -12.87 10.07
N LYS A 218 7.55 -13.87 9.86
CA LYS A 218 7.21 -15.01 9.02
C LYS A 218 6.32 -15.96 9.81
N LEU A 219 5.19 -16.34 9.24
CA LEU A 219 4.30 -17.32 9.81
C LEU A 219 4.65 -18.69 9.22
N GLU A 220 5.29 -19.53 10.03
CA GLU A 220 5.52 -20.94 9.69
C GLU A 220 4.22 -21.70 9.89
N LEU A 221 3.65 -22.18 8.79
CA LEU A 221 2.50 -23.08 8.83
C LEU A 221 3.06 -24.50 8.90
N ASP A 222 2.88 -25.18 10.03
CA ASP A 222 3.30 -26.56 10.20
C ASP A 222 2.72 -27.42 9.06
N LYS A 223 3.58 -27.78 8.10
CA LYS A 223 3.29 -28.76 7.04
C LYS A 223 3.33 -30.17 7.62
N LYS A 224 2.66 -30.43 8.76
CA LYS A 224 2.36 -31.83 9.07
C LYS A 224 1.48 -32.32 7.93
N PRO A 225 1.84 -33.42 7.24
CA PRO A 225 1.00 -33.94 6.18
C PRO A 225 -0.33 -34.31 6.84
N ALA A 226 -1.34 -33.48 6.62
CA ALA A 226 -2.70 -33.84 6.92
C ALA A 226 -2.97 -35.10 6.09
N LYS A 227 -2.91 -36.27 6.73
CA LYS A 227 -3.51 -37.48 6.21
C LYS A 227 -4.95 -37.09 5.86
N ALA A 228 -5.22 -36.98 4.56
CA ALA A 228 -6.53 -36.70 3.96
C ALA A 228 -7.36 -35.55 4.60
N GLY A 229 -7.26 -34.37 4.00
CA GLY A 229 -8.45 -33.63 3.52
C GLY A 229 -9.46 -33.11 4.54
N ASN A 230 -9.26 -31.86 5.00
CA ASN A 230 -10.35 -30.89 5.19
C ASN A 230 -9.78 -29.46 5.31
N SER A 231 -10.00 -28.62 4.29
CA SER A 231 -9.56 -27.21 4.26
C SER A 231 -10.07 -26.38 5.45
N ALA A 232 -11.17 -26.81 6.08
CA ALA A 232 -11.73 -26.19 7.29
C ALA A 232 -10.82 -26.30 8.53
N VAL A 233 -10.09 -27.42 8.68
CA VAL A 233 -9.20 -27.65 9.85
C VAL A 233 -7.98 -26.74 9.76
N ASN A 234 -7.36 -26.64 8.58
CA ASN A 234 -6.24 -25.74 8.35
C ASN A 234 -6.64 -24.27 8.54
N ARG A 235 -7.85 -23.90 8.10
CA ARG A 235 -8.43 -22.57 8.31
C ARG A 235 -8.62 -22.25 9.80
N GLY A 236 -9.06 -23.21 10.61
CA GLY A 236 -9.20 -23.06 12.07
C GLY A 236 -7.86 -22.80 12.77
N ILE A 237 -6.81 -23.54 12.38
CA ILE A 237 -5.45 -23.38 12.94
C ILE A 237 -4.86 -22.01 12.59
N ILE A 238 -5.01 -21.58 11.33
CA ILE A 238 -4.53 -20.27 10.88
C ILE A 238 -5.29 -19.16 11.61
N ALA A 239 -6.63 -19.23 11.67
CA ALA A 239 -7.44 -18.25 12.37
C ALA A 239 -7.06 -18.15 13.86
N HIS A 240 -6.82 -19.28 14.53
CA HIS A 240 -6.36 -19.30 15.92
C HIS A 240 -4.97 -18.67 16.08
N THR A 241 -4.05 -18.96 15.16
CA THR A 241 -2.70 -18.39 15.20
C THR A 241 -2.73 -16.88 14.97
N LEU A 242 -3.49 -16.41 13.98
CA LEU A 242 -3.66 -14.99 13.69
C LEU A 242 -4.30 -14.22 14.86
N ARG A 243 -5.19 -14.85 15.65
CA ARG A 243 -5.75 -14.23 16.87
C ARG A 243 -4.71 -13.89 17.93
N ARG A 244 -3.58 -14.61 17.97
CA ARG A 244 -2.48 -14.36 18.92
C ARG A 244 -1.52 -13.28 18.43
N ILE A 245 -1.60 -12.92 17.16
CA ILE A 245 -0.77 -11.88 16.54
C ILE A 245 -1.51 -10.56 16.67
N ALA A 246 -0.82 -9.53 17.14
CA ALA A 246 -1.42 -8.19 17.20
C ALA A 246 -1.82 -7.74 15.78
N LYS A 247 -3.06 -7.26 15.63
CA LYS A 247 -3.60 -6.79 14.35
C LYS A 247 -2.81 -5.66 13.69
N THR A 248 -1.91 -5.00 14.44
CA THR A 248 -1.05 -3.91 13.95
C THR A 248 0.31 -4.39 13.43
N GLU A 249 0.63 -5.68 13.53
CA GLU A 249 1.86 -6.26 12.98
C GLU A 249 1.63 -6.80 11.59
N LEU A 250 2.66 -6.72 10.74
CA LEU A 250 2.65 -7.31 9.41
C LEU A 250 3.21 -8.73 9.45
N ILE A 251 2.63 -9.60 8.64
CA ILE A 251 2.99 -11.01 8.57
C ILE A 251 3.11 -11.48 7.12
N TYR A 252 3.94 -12.50 6.89
CA TYR A 252 4.18 -13.08 5.57
C TYR A 252 4.43 -14.60 5.69
N LEU A 253 4.32 -15.33 4.58
CA LEU A 253 4.44 -16.79 4.54
C LEU A 253 5.72 -17.27 3.83
N GLU A 254 6.19 -16.52 2.84
CA GLU A 254 7.24 -16.93 1.92
C GLU A 254 8.46 -16.02 2.06
N ASP A 255 9.65 -16.60 1.94
CA ASP A 255 10.89 -15.83 1.94
C ASP A 255 10.99 -14.95 0.69
N SER A 256 11.50 -13.73 0.88
CA SER A 256 11.69 -12.78 -0.22
C SER A 256 12.70 -13.31 -1.24
N PRO A 257 12.38 -13.30 -2.55
CA PRO A 257 13.29 -13.78 -3.59
C PRO A 257 14.50 -12.85 -3.74
N ASN A 258 15.50 -13.30 -4.51
CA ASN A 258 16.62 -12.46 -4.87
C ASN A 258 16.21 -11.36 -5.87
N TYR A 259 15.97 -10.15 -5.37
CA TYR A 259 15.58 -8.98 -6.17
C TYR A 259 16.69 -8.38 -7.06
N CYS A 260 17.95 -8.85 -6.94
CA CYS A 260 19.03 -8.40 -7.82
C CYS A 260 18.83 -8.85 -9.27
N VAL A 261 18.32 -10.07 -9.47
CA VAL A 261 18.24 -10.73 -10.78
C VAL A 261 16.83 -10.65 -11.31
N LYS A 262 16.67 -10.26 -12.57
CA LYS A 262 15.38 -10.24 -13.25
C LYS A 262 14.78 -11.65 -13.30
N ASN A 263 13.56 -11.79 -12.79
CA ASN A 263 12.77 -13.02 -12.85
C ASN A 263 11.34 -12.66 -13.29
N GLN A 264 11.00 -12.97 -14.54
CA GLN A 264 9.71 -12.60 -15.13
C GLN A 264 8.54 -13.33 -14.46
N SER A 265 8.72 -14.60 -14.08
CA SER A 265 7.67 -15.41 -13.44
C SER A 265 7.28 -14.87 -12.07
N LEU A 266 8.24 -14.30 -11.34
CA LEU A 266 8.00 -13.66 -10.03
C LEU A 266 7.81 -12.13 -10.15
N GLY A 267 7.74 -11.58 -11.37
CA GLY A 267 7.59 -10.13 -11.60
C GLY A 267 8.76 -9.28 -11.12
N VAL A 268 9.91 -9.90 -10.82
CA VAL A 268 11.12 -9.21 -10.36
C VAL A 268 11.84 -8.61 -11.57
N GLN A 269 12.05 -7.29 -11.55
CA GLN A 269 12.69 -6.57 -12.66
C GLN A 269 14.22 -6.62 -12.62
N GLY A 270 14.82 -6.91 -11.46
CA GLY A 270 16.26 -6.81 -11.21
C GLY A 270 16.71 -5.40 -10.87
N THR A 271 17.97 -5.24 -10.46
CA THR A 271 18.55 -3.92 -10.12
C THR A 271 19.42 -3.31 -11.22
N GLU A 272 19.62 -4.01 -12.34
CA GLU A 272 20.34 -3.49 -13.50
C GLU A 272 19.66 -2.23 -14.04
N GLY A 273 20.45 -1.18 -14.32
CA GLY A 273 19.97 0.10 -14.83
C GLY A 273 19.34 1.03 -13.79
N ARG A 274 19.24 0.64 -12.51
CA ARG A 274 18.67 1.49 -11.47
C ARG A 274 19.59 2.62 -11.07
N GLU A 275 18.99 3.79 -10.83
CA GLU A 275 19.69 4.95 -10.27
C GLU A 275 20.07 4.68 -8.81
N CYS A 276 21.25 5.15 -8.43
CA CYS A 276 21.76 5.12 -7.06
C CYS A 276 22.50 6.43 -6.74
N THR A 277 22.79 6.67 -5.47
CA THR A 277 23.46 7.88 -5.01
C THR A 277 24.81 7.56 -4.37
N LYS A 278 25.81 8.39 -4.67
CA LYS A 278 27.12 8.39 -4.03
C LYS A 278 27.09 9.52 -3.00
N GLY A 279 27.17 9.17 -1.72
CA GLY A 279 26.72 9.99 -0.59
C GLY A 279 27.11 11.47 -0.62
N ASP A 280 26.10 12.33 -0.49
CA ASP A 280 26.21 13.74 -0.11
C ASP A 280 25.85 13.88 1.39
N LYS A 281 26.26 14.97 2.05
CA LYS A 281 25.99 15.22 3.48
C LYS A 281 24.48 15.18 3.78
N ASN A 282 23.66 15.68 2.86
CA ASN A 282 22.21 15.83 3.00
C ASN A 282 21.39 14.55 2.78
N PHE A 283 22.01 13.43 2.38
CA PHE A 283 21.29 12.19 2.10
C PHE A 283 21.06 11.31 3.34
N SER A 284 19.94 10.59 3.35
CA SER A 284 19.64 9.58 4.35
C SER A 284 20.66 8.43 4.32
N GLN A 285 20.73 7.65 5.40
CA GLN A 285 21.65 6.51 5.47
C GLN A 285 21.38 5.45 4.39
N LYS A 286 20.11 5.27 4.00
CA LYS A 286 19.72 4.35 2.92
C LYS A 286 20.23 4.83 1.56
N GLU A 287 20.04 6.11 1.27
CA GLU A 287 20.55 6.75 0.06
C GLU A 287 22.07 6.63 -0.03
N LYS A 288 22.78 7.01 1.03
CA LYS A 288 24.25 6.90 1.10
C LYS A 288 24.77 5.49 0.79
N LYS A 289 24.02 4.44 1.15
CA LYS A 289 24.36 3.04 0.91
C LYS A 289 23.76 2.47 -0.38
N SER A 290 22.97 3.23 -1.13
CA SER A 290 22.19 2.75 -2.27
C SER A 290 23.07 2.14 -3.38
N CYS A 291 24.16 2.79 -3.81
CA CYS A 291 25.04 2.21 -4.84
C CYS A 291 25.71 0.90 -4.38
N ARG A 292 26.04 0.80 -3.08
CA ARG A 292 26.58 -0.45 -2.52
C ARG A 292 25.54 -1.56 -2.56
N SER A 293 24.32 -1.29 -2.08
CA SER A 293 23.28 -2.30 -1.94
C SER A 293 22.65 -2.69 -3.29
N LEU A 294 22.36 -1.72 -4.15
CA LEU A 294 21.68 -1.96 -5.44
C LEU A 294 22.63 -2.50 -6.50
N CYS A 295 23.87 -2.03 -6.52
CA CYS A 295 24.83 -2.39 -7.57
C CYS A 295 25.86 -3.42 -7.08
N ASN A 296 26.72 -3.02 -6.13
CA ASN A 296 27.91 -3.82 -5.78
C ASN A 296 27.56 -5.18 -5.17
N GLU A 297 26.64 -5.22 -4.20
CA GLU A 297 26.15 -6.47 -3.58
C GLU A 297 25.38 -7.37 -4.56
N CYS A 298 24.85 -6.79 -5.64
CA CYS A 298 24.18 -7.51 -6.71
C CYS A 298 25.14 -7.91 -7.86
N GLY A 299 26.44 -7.64 -7.75
CA GLY A 299 27.46 -7.97 -8.76
C GLY A 299 27.57 -6.97 -9.92
N PHE A 300 26.84 -5.85 -9.87
CA PHE A 300 26.93 -4.78 -10.86
C PHE A 300 28.03 -3.78 -10.52
N ARG A 301 28.56 -3.09 -11.53
CA ARG A 301 29.40 -1.90 -11.35
C ARG A 301 28.55 -0.64 -11.33
N VAL A 302 29.06 0.41 -10.69
CA VAL A 302 28.44 1.73 -10.71
C VAL A 302 29.00 2.52 -11.90
N VAL A 303 28.13 3.01 -12.78
CA VAL A 303 28.48 3.89 -13.90
C VAL A 303 27.91 5.29 -13.66
N GLN A 304 28.70 6.31 -13.97
CA GLN A 304 28.27 7.70 -13.91
C GLN A 304 27.73 8.13 -15.29
N LYS A 305 26.64 8.90 -15.30
CA LYS A 305 26.07 9.51 -16.49
C LYS A 305 25.80 10.98 -16.20
N ARG A 306 26.24 11.86 -17.11
CA ARG A 306 25.86 13.29 -17.10
C ARG A 306 24.49 13.40 -17.76
N VAL A 307 23.53 13.95 -17.03
CA VAL A 307 22.13 14.08 -17.48
C VAL A 307 21.74 15.54 -17.38
N GLU A 308 21.17 16.09 -18.45
CA GLU A 308 20.56 17.41 -18.44
C GLU A 308 19.22 17.34 -17.72
N VAL A 309 19.11 18.10 -16.64
CA VAL A 309 17.88 18.25 -15.85
C VAL A 309 17.39 19.67 -16.02
N VAL A 310 16.14 19.80 -16.42
CA VAL A 310 15.45 21.08 -16.49
C VAL A 310 14.74 21.32 -15.17
N SER A 311 15.09 22.41 -14.49
CA SER A 311 14.48 22.82 -13.23
C SER A 311 13.90 24.23 -13.35
N SER A 312 12.89 24.52 -12.52
CA SER A 312 12.38 25.89 -12.40
C SER A 312 13.35 26.70 -11.56
N CYS A 313 13.73 27.87 -12.05
CA CYS A 313 14.71 28.76 -11.43
C CYS A 313 14.26 30.22 -11.54
N ASN A 314 14.96 31.12 -10.85
CA ASN A 314 14.73 32.57 -10.91
C ASN A 314 13.26 32.95 -10.71
N CYS A 315 12.56 32.22 -9.84
CA CYS A 315 11.14 32.41 -9.60
C CYS A 315 10.87 33.76 -8.94
N LYS A 316 10.04 34.59 -9.57
CA LYS A 316 9.58 35.89 -9.05
C LYS A 316 8.10 35.83 -8.75
N PHE A 317 7.74 36.27 -7.54
CA PHE A 317 6.36 36.46 -7.16
C PHE A 317 5.86 37.81 -7.68
N HIS A 318 4.77 37.79 -8.44
CA HIS A 318 4.07 38.97 -8.89
C HIS A 318 2.89 39.22 -7.96
N TRP A 319 2.86 40.42 -7.39
CA TRP A 319 1.76 40.88 -6.55
C TRP A 319 0.47 40.87 -7.39
N CYS A 320 -0.50 40.04 -6.96
CA CYS A 320 -1.61 39.38 -7.70
C CYS A 320 -1.54 37.84 -7.71
N CYS A 321 -0.67 37.24 -6.89
CA CYS A 321 -0.62 35.80 -6.59
C CYS A 321 -0.06 34.90 -7.70
N THR A 322 0.71 35.45 -8.63
CA THR A 322 1.32 34.66 -9.71
C THR A 322 2.82 34.50 -9.48
N VAL A 323 3.32 33.27 -9.44
CA VAL A 323 4.75 32.99 -9.48
C VAL A 323 5.16 32.72 -10.93
N ARG A 324 6.11 33.49 -11.46
CA ARG A 324 6.72 33.25 -12.77
C ARG A 324 8.15 32.77 -12.58
N CYS A 325 8.48 31.62 -13.15
CA CYS A 325 9.82 31.02 -13.11
C CYS A 325 10.36 30.85 -14.52
N GLU A 326 11.68 30.94 -14.64
CA GLU A 326 12.41 30.55 -15.84
C GLU A 326 12.70 29.05 -15.81
N LYS A 327 12.96 28.45 -16.98
CA LYS A 327 13.42 27.07 -17.09
C LYS A 327 14.95 27.07 -17.23
N CYS A 328 15.65 26.64 -16.19
CA CYS A 328 17.10 26.47 -16.22
C CYS A 328 17.45 25.03 -16.59
N MET A 329 18.43 24.88 -17.49
CA MET A 329 19.03 23.58 -17.79
C MET A 329 20.30 23.42 -16.96
N GLN A 330 20.42 22.31 -16.24
CA GLN A 330 21.59 21.98 -15.42
C GLN A 330 22.08 20.57 -15.74
N VAL A 331 23.38 20.42 -15.99
CA VAL A 331 23.98 19.10 -16.18
C VAL A 331 24.33 18.52 -14.82
N VAL A 332 23.62 17.48 -14.40
CA VAL A 332 23.86 16.78 -13.13
C VAL A 332 24.49 15.41 -13.37
N THR A 333 25.38 14.99 -12.47
CA THR A 333 25.98 13.65 -12.52
C THR A 333 25.12 12.68 -11.73
N LYS A 334 24.58 11.67 -12.41
CA LYS A 334 23.79 10.58 -11.82
C LYS A 334 24.54 9.26 -11.89
N TYR A 335 24.25 8.35 -10.98
CA TYR A 335 24.89 7.03 -10.92
C TYR A 335 23.89 5.92 -11.17
N TYR A 336 24.31 4.90 -11.90
CA TYR A 336 23.46 3.77 -12.29
C TYR A 336 24.18 2.44 -12.11
N CYS A 337 23.42 1.37 -11.84
CA CYS A 337 23.95 0.01 -11.85
C CYS A 337 24.09 -0.50 -13.30
N ALA A 338 25.26 -1.06 -13.65
CA ALA A 338 25.50 -1.65 -14.96
C ALA A 338 26.27 -2.97 -14.85
N ARG A 339 26.15 -3.84 -15.85
CA ARG A 339 26.96 -5.07 -15.92
C ARG A 339 28.45 -4.75 -16.00
N ARG A 340 29.26 -5.63 -15.41
CA ARG A 340 30.70 -5.66 -15.62
C ARG A 340 30.95 -6.19 -17.03
N GLU A 341 31.59 -5.41 -17.88
CA GLU A 341 32.07 -5.88 -19.18
C GLU A 341 33.26 -6.82 -18.91
N GLY A 342 33.09 -8.13 -19.16
CA GLY A 342 34.17 -9.10 -18.95
C GLY A 342 33.71 -10.43 -18.38
N GLY A 343 33.08 -11.23 -19.24
CA GLY A 343 32.74 -12.63 -18.99
C GLY A 343 32.23 -13.23 -20.29
N LYS A 344 33.13 -13.39 -21.28
CA LYS A 344 32.84 -14.25 -22.43
C LYS A 344 32.32 -15.57 -21.86
N ARG A 345 31.07 -15.94 -22.17
CA ARG A 345 30.60 -17.31 -22.01
C ARG A 345 31.56 -18.18 -22.81
N HIS A 346 32.50 -18.86 -22.14
CA HIS A 346 33.16 -19.99 -22.75
C HIS A 346 32.10 -21.05 -22.98
N ASN A 347 31.61 -21.08 -24.21
CA ASN A 347 30.73 -22.12 -24.71
C ASN A 347 31.61 -23.37 -24.85
N ASN A 348 31.78 -24.14 -23.77
CA ASN A 348 32.35 -25.48 -23.84
C ASN A 348 31.35 -26.38 -24.58
N LYS A 349 31.38 -26.33 -25.92
CA LYS A 349 30.91 -27.42 -26.75
C LYS A 349 31.90 -28.56 -26.60
N THR A 350 31.63 -29.45 -25.65
CA THR A 350 32.24 -30.77 -25.59
C THR A 350 31.89 -31.50 -26.89
N LYS A 351 32.84 -31.53 -27.82
CA LYS A 351 32.82 -32.39 -29.01
C LYS A 351 32.93 -33.83 -28.50
N ARG A 352 31.80 -34.53 -28.38
CA ARG A 352 31.75 -35.98 -28.26
C ARG A 352 32.41 -36.55 -29.51
N ARG A 353 33.54 -37.23 -29.32
CA ARG A 353 34.28 -37.91 -30.37
C ARG A 353 33.86 -39.37 -30.30
N ASP A 354 32.96 -39.77 -31.18
CA ASP A 354 32.60 -41.17 -31.35
C ASP A 354 33.84 -41.97 -31.77
N ARG A 355 34.29 -42.87 -30.90
CA ARG A 355 35.21 -43.94 -31.26
C ARG A 355 34.36 -45.18 -31.53
N ALA A 356 34.14 -45.44 -32.81
CA ALA A 356 33.72 -46.76 -33.29
C ALA A 356 34.80 -47.77 -32.90
N GLN A 357 34.42 -48.82 -32.18
CA GLN A 357 35.27 -49.96 -31.88
C GLN A 357 34.70 -51.14 -32.69
N LYS A 358 35.33 -51.42 -33.82
CA LYS A 358 35.34 -52.75 -34.44
C LYS A 358 36.26 -53.61 -33.57
N HIS A 359 35.72 -54.69 -33.01
CA HIS A 359 36.19 -56.07 -33.18
C HIS A 359 35.30 -57.01 -32.38
#